data_AF-A0A8T7JT44-F1
#
_entry.id   AF-A0A8T7JT44-F1
#
_cell.length_a   1.000
_cell.length_b   1.000
_cell.length_c   1.000
_cell.angle_alpha   90.00
_cell.angle_beta   90.00
_cell.angle_gamma   90.00
#
_symmetry.space_group_name_H-M   'P 1'
#
loop_
_entity.id
_entity.type
_entity.pdbx_description
1 polymer ?
#
loop_
_entity_poly.entity_id
_entity_poly.type
_entity_poly.pdbx_seq_one_letter_code
_entity_poly.pdbx_strand_id
1 'polypeptide(L)'
;MSPKDKVKVFEQIAHIFQISNESAKYFLNHVQKSFRVERPPHKLILEFVEKQNYKFKPAPYDVALEMKESGAWNYDLASPPPALEDEEDIYR
;
A
#
# COMPACT_ATOMS: atom_id res chain seq x y z
N MET A 1 -21.77 -13.01 -16.37
CA MET A 1 -20.91 -12.14 -15.51
C MET A 1 -20.96 -10.75 -16.08
N SER A 2 -21.31 -9.75 -15.27
CA SER A 2 -21.54 -8.39 -15.75
C SER A 2 -20.18 -7.69 -15.99
N PRO A 3 -20.07 -6.71 -16.90
CA PRO A 3 -18.82 -5.98 -17.15
C PRO A 3 -18.25 -5.25 -15.93
N LYS A 4 -19.04 -5.10 -14.85
CA LYS A 4 -18.64 -4.48 -13.58
C LYS A 4 -17.75 -5.37 -12.70
N ASP A 5 -17.66 -6.67 -13.01
CA ASP A 5 -16.95 -7.66 -12.19
C ASP A 5 -15.43 -7.76 -12.48
N LYS A 6 -14.87 -6.83 -13.26
CA LYS A 6 -13.46 -6.87 -13.69
C LYS A 6 -12.67 -5.59 -13.44
N VAL A 7 -13.12 -4.72 -12.51
CA VAL A 7 -12.29 -3.57 -12.14
C VAL A 7 -11.03 -4.09 -11.49
N LYS A 8 -9.88 -3.84 -12.12
CA LYS A 8 -8.61 -4.39 -11.66
C LYS A 8 -8.26 -3.72 -10.33
N VAL A 9 -7.68 -4.47 -9.40
CA VAL A 9 -7.39 -3.97 -8.05
C VAL A 9 -6.62 -2.63 -8.06
N PHE A 10 -5.65 -2.48 -8.97
CA PHE A 10 -4.90 -1.22 -9.10
C PHE A 10 -5.74 -0.05 -9.60
N GLU A 11 -6.80 -0.26 -10.38
CA GLU A 11 -7.70 0.80 -10.85
C GLU A 11 -8.52 1.36 -9.68
N GLN A 12 -8.91 0.49 -8.73
CA GLN A 12 -9.62 0.91 -7.52
C GLN A 12 -8.71 1.69 -6.58
N ILE A 13 -7.48 1.22 -6.37
CA ILE A 13 -6.46 1.97 -5.61
C ILE A 13 -6.18 3.34 -6.26
N ALA A 14 -6.07 3.39 -7.60
CA ALA A 14 -5.88 4.63 -8.33
C ALA A 14 -7.03 5.61 -8.08
N HIS A 15 -8.27 5.11 -8.10
CA HIS A 15 -9.45 5.91 -7.79
C HIS A 15 -9.52 6.38 -6.33
N ILE A 16 -9.25 5.49 -5.35
CA ILE A 16 -9.29 5.83 -3.92
C ILE A 16 -8.33 6.98 -3.60
N PHE A 17 -7.10 6.90 -4.13
CA PHE A 17 -6.06 7.88 -3.83
C PHE A 17 -5.92 8.99 -4.87
N GLN A 18 -6.74 9.00 -5.92
CA GLN A 18 -6.68 9.97 -7.02
C GLN A 18 -5.27 10.04 -7.66
N ILE A 19 -4.66 8.87 -7.91
CA ILE A 19 -3.33 8.71 -8.52
C ILE A 19 -3.44 7.98 -9.87
N SER A 20 -2.33 7.92 -10.63
CA SER A 20 -2.29 7.13 -11.87
C SER A 20 -2.36 5.62 -11.61
N ASN A 21 -2.80 4.86 -12.62
CA ASN A 21 -2.79 3.40 -12.59
C ASN A 21 -1.38 2.83 -12.37
N GLU A 22 -0.38 3.48 -12.95
CA GLU A 22 1.04 3.13 -12.78
C GLU A 22 1.44 3.30 -11.32
N SER A 23 1.16 4.45 -10.71
CA SER A 23 1.44 4.71 -9.30
C SER A 23 0.70 3.74 -8.37
N ALA A 24 -0.53 3.34 -8.71
CA ALA A 24 -1.30 2.35 -7.95
C ALA A 24 -0.69 0.94 -8.03
N LYS A 25 -0.22 0.52 -9.21
CA LYS A 25 0.54 -0.75 -9.36
C LYS A 25 1.82 -0.71 -8.54
N TYR A 26 2.57 0.40 -8.59
CA TYR A 26 3.77 0.58 -7.78
C TYR A 26 3.45 0.48 -6.29
N PHE A 27 2.40 1.16 -5.84
CA PHE A 27 1.95 1.12 -4.45
C PHE A 27 1.67 -0.31 -3.98
N LEU A 28 0.80 -1.05 -4.69
CA LEU A 28 0.46 -2.44 -4.35
C LEU A 28 1.70 -3.35 -4.28
N ASN A 29 2.58 -3.24 -5.27
CA ASN A 29 3.82 -4.01 -5.30
C ASN A 29 4.74 -3.70 -4.11
N HIS A 30 4.80 -2.44 -3.66
CA HIS A 30 5.63 -2.05 -2.52
C HIS A 30 5.02 -2.51 -1.20
N VAL A 31 3.69 -2.46 -1.03
CA VAL A 31 3.03 -3.04 0.15
C VAL A 31 3.35 -4.53 0.25
N GLN A 32 3.24 -5.27 -0.86
CA GLN A 32 3.61 -6.69 -0.90
C GLN A 32 5.07 -6.94 -0.51
N LYS A 33 5.99 -6.14 -1.06
CA LYS A 33 7.43 -6.28 -0.83
C LYS A 33 7.86 -5.87 0.59
N SER A 34 7.04 -5.12 1.31
CA SER A 34 7.28 -4.83 2.73
C SER A 34 7.21 -6.09 3.60
N PHE A 35 6.55 -7.18 3.15
CA PHE A 35 6.56 -8.45 3.87
C PHE A 35 7.71 -9.36 3.41
N ARG A 36 8.49 -9.87 4.37
CA ARG A 36 9.68 -10.69 4.12
C ARG A 36 9.35 -12.14 3.81
N VAL A 37 8.36 -12.69 4.51
CA VAL A 37 8.08 -14.13 4.51
C VAL A 37 6.99 -14.46 3.49
N GLU A 38 5.80 -13.90 3.67
CA GLU A 38 4.66 -14.15 2.79
C GLU A 38 4.01 -12.84 2.38
N ARG A 39 3.73 -12.71 1.08
CA ARG A 39 3.19 -11.47 0.50
C ARG A 39 1.67 -11.51 0.47
N PRO A 40 0.97 -10.48 0.98
CA PRO A 40 -0.48 -10.45 0.91
C PRO A 40 -0.96 -10.35 -0.55
N PRO A 41 -2.08 -10.99 -0.92
CA PRO A 41 -2.67 -10.81 -2.24
C PRO A 41 -3.19 -9.38 -2.42
N HIS A 42 -3.07 -8.81 -3.62
CA HIS A 42 -3.51 -7.42 -3.90
C HIS A 42 -4.96 -7.15 -3.48
N LYS A 43 -5.85 -8.14 -3.66
CA LYS A 43 -7.26 -8.01 -3.27
C LYS A 43 -7.42 -7.74 -1.76
N LEU A 44 -6.64 -8.44 -0.92
CA LEU A 44 -6.65 -8.23 0.52
C LEU A 44 -6.14 -6.83 0.89
N ILE A 45 -5.12 -6.34 0.20
CA ILE A 45 -4.58 -4.98 0.40
C ILE A 45 -5.65 -3.94 0.08
N LEU A 46 -6.39 -4.10 -1.03
CA LEU A 46 -7.50 -3.21 -1.37
C LEU A 46 -8.61 -3.23 -0.32
N GLU A 47 -9.08 -4.42 0.06
CA GLU A 47 -10.12 -4.58 1.09
C GLU A 47 -9.70 -3.96 2.44
N PHE A 48 -8.41 -3.99 2.76
CA PHE A 48 -7.86 -3.33 3.93
C PHE A 48 -7.89 -1.81 3.78
N VAL A 49 -7.35 -1.28 2.67
CA VAL A 49 -7.30 0.16 2.38
C VAL A 49 -8.69 0.79 2.37
N GLU A 50 -9.70 0.12 1.81
CA GLU A 50 -11.09 0.59 1.79
C GLU A 50 -11.68 0.79 3.20
N LYS A 51 -11.20 0.02 4.20
CA LYS A 51 -11.68 0.11 5.58
C LYS A 51 -10.99 1.20 6.41
N GLN A 52 -9.75 1.57 6.06
CA GLN A 52 -8.96 2.53 6.85
C GLN A 52 -9.35 4.00 6.62
N ASN A 53 -10.14 4.29 5.59
CA ASN A 53 -10.66 5.63 5.28
C ASN A 53 -9.56 6.73 5.29
N TYR A 54 -8.41 6.43 4.67
CA TYR A 54 -7.27 7.34 4.64
C TYR A 54 -7.63 8.69 4.00
N LYS A 55 -7.20 9.79 4.62
CA LYS A 55 -7.35 11.14 4.05
C LYS A 55 -6.40 11.40 2.88
N PHE A 56 -5.23 10.77 2.90
CA PHE A 56 -4.18 10.88 1.89
C PHE A 56 -3.58 9.50 1.62
N LYS A 57 -2.95 9.33 0.46
CA LYS A 57 -2.23 8.09 0.12
C LYS A 57 -1.11 7.84 1.15
N PRO A 58 -1.17 6.75 1.95
CA PRO A 58 -0.12 6.41 2.90
C PRO A 58 1.14 5.91 2.20
N ALA A 59 2.26 5.80 2.93
CA ALA A 59 3.42 5.07 2.42
C ALA A 59 3.09 3.57 2.35
N PRO A 60 3.64 2.83 1.37
CA PRO A 60 3.39 1.39 1.27
C PRO A 60 3.82 0.57 2.50
N TYR A 61 4.89 1.01 3.17
CA TYR A 61 5.36 0.36 4.39
C TYR A 61 4.39 0.55 5.56
N ASP A 62 3.81 1.75 5.71
CA ASP A 62 2.84 2.05 6.76
C ASP A 62 1.59 1.18 6.63
N VAL A 63 1.09 0.99 5.40
CA VAL A 63 -0.03 0.05 5.17
C VAL A 63 0.34 -1.38 5.54
N ALA A 64 1.54 -1.83 5.20
CA ALA A 64 2.01 -3.16 5.58
C ALA A 64 2.13 -3.32 7.11
N LEU A 65 2.59 -2.26 7.80
CA LEU A 65 2.66 -2.22 9.26
C LEU A 65 1.27 -2.31 9.89
N GLU A 66 0.33 -1.47 9.45
CA GLU A 66 -1.05 -1.49 9.94
C GLU A 66 -1.75 -2.84 9.64
N MET A 67 -1.48 -3.46 8.49
CA MET A 67 -1.97 -4.81 8.16
C MET A 67 -1.42 -5.87 9.11
N LYS A 68 -0.15 -5.77 9.52
CA LYS A 68 0.45 -6.68 10.50
C LYS A 68 -0.16 -6.46 11.89
N GLU A 69 -0.20 -5.21 12.35
CA GLU A 69 -0.67 -4.84 13.70
C GLU A 69 -2.15 -5.15 13.91
N SER A 70 -2.97 -4.99 12.87
CA SER A 70 -4.39 -5.36 12.90
C SER A 70 -4.64 -6.88 12.79
N GLY A 71 -3.61 -7.67 12.49
CA GLY A 71 -3.74 -9.10 12.22
C GLY A 71 -4.35 -9.45 10.86
N ALA A 72 -4.61 -8.46 9.98
CA ALA A 72 -5.11 -8.69 8.63
C ALA A 72 -4.11 -9.49 7.77
N TRP A 73 -2.81 -9.31 8.02
CA TRP A 73 -1.74 -10.14 7.43
C TRP A 73 -0.54 -10.20 8.38
N ASN A 74 -0.53 -11.20 9.27
CA ASN A 74 0.43 -11.28 10.39
C ASN A 74 1.74 -12.01 10.01
N TYR A 75 2.46 -11.47 9.03
CA TYR A 75 3.81 -11.95 8.66
C TYR A 75 4.86 -10.88 8.96
N ASP A 76 6.11 -11.30 9.07
CA ASP A 76 7.21 -10.38 9.35
C ASP A 76 7.47 -9.40 8.21
N LEU A 77 7.73 -8.15 8.61
CA LEU A 77 8.09 -7.07 7.72
C LEU A 77 9.60 -7.10 7.43
N ALA A 78 9.99 -6.63 6.26
CA ALA A 78 11.35 -6.22 5.98
C ALA A 78 11.70 -4.97 6.79
N SER A 79 12.98 -4.57 6.81
CA SER A 79 13.35 -3.29 7.41
C SER A 79 12.59 -2.15 6.71
N PRO A 80 12.16 -1.12 7.46
CA PRO A 80 11.57 0.06 6.84
C PRO A 80 12.53 0.65 5.82
N PRO A 81 12.02 1.25 4.73
CA PRO A 81 12.87 2.03 3.84
C PRO A 81 13.60 3.10 4.66
N PRO A 82 14.85 3.47 4.28
CA PRO A 82 15.53 4.56 4.95
C PRO A 82 14.63 5.79 4.92
N ALA A 83 14.51 6.47 6.07
CA ALA A 83 13.87 7.77 6.10
C ALA A 83 14.56 8.63 5.04
N LEU A 84 13.78 9.30 4.19
CA LEU A 84 14.32 10.40 3.42
C LEU A 84 14.71 11.43 4.49
N GLU A 85 16.00 11.52 4.81
CA GLU A 85 16.52 12.68 5.51
C GLU A 85 16.16 13.86 4.60
N ASP A 86 15.23 14.71 5.05
CA ASP A 86 14.84 15.88 4.28
C ASP A 86 16.11 16.66 3.92
N GLU A 87 16.37 16.85 2.62
CA GLU A 87 17.48 17.64 2.10
C GLU A 87 17.41 19.14 2.50
N GLU A 88 16.51 19.51 3.43
CA GLU A 88 16.38 20.87 3.97
C GLU A 88 17.38 21.19 5.10
N ASP A 89 18.07 20.21 5.68
CA ASP A 89 19.05 20.47 6.77
C ASP A 89 20.49 20.72 6.27
N ILE A 90 20.71 20.76 4.95
CA ILE A 90 22.03 21.01 4.32
C ILE A 90 22.29 22.51 4.10
N TYR A 91 21.32 23.39 4.35
CA TYR A 91 21.48 24.85 4.30
C TYR A 91 21.11 25.51 5.64
N ARG A 92 21.97 25.36 6.65
CA ARG A 92 22.07 26.32 7.75
C ARG A 92 23.46 26.94 7.80
#